data_AF-A0A9W8T9Q9-F1
#
_entry.id   AF-A0A9W8T9Q9-F1
#
_cell.length_a   1.000
_cell.length_b   1.000
_cell.length_c   1.000
_cell.angle_alpha   90.00
_cell.angle_beta   90.00
_cell.angle_gamma   90.00
#
_symmetry.space_group_name_H-M   'P 1'
#
loop_
_entity.id
_entity.type
_entity.pdbx_description
1 polymer ?
#
loop_
_entity_poly.entity_id
_entity_poly.type
_entity_poly.pdbx_seq_one_letter_code
_entity_poly.pdbx_strand_id
1 'polypeptide(L)'
;MAIPVFASVNRRTALAVPTDRSHAWTQSVAILVVSLLSLLGAGWMILSFFVRWPVMLTQVMLTWSSVLQKSKVISSPAYPAALCSFNGFMTQVFVVQTDYWVFLISLCTYFILAGYKTPSSWVQDNRLILAALPWVFSVTWAGIGLGTAGYGNIGAWCWFTSDETRLLVNFIPRWAIIVAILFMYSSIYYMLHRAHRRMLSLRYFSSDGVSRQRNTEGIQQPQERPGPSTNRQPLSNIAKSEDMSNKMKNLARRMLLYPLAYMLVWTLLTAIRIYQSTRGVPAPFALQTVDK
;
A
#
# COMPACT_ATOMS: atom_id res chain seq x y z
N MET A 1 -34.76 4.88 44.17
CA MET A 1 -33.33 4.68 43.84
C MET A 1 -33.27 3.46 42.92
N ALA A 2 -33.41 3.69 41.61
CA ALA A 2 -33.55 2.63 40.62
C ALA A 2 -32.19 2.41 39.94
N ILE A 3 -31.68 1.19 40.03
CA ILE A 3 -30.48 0.72 39.34
C ILE A 3 -30.88 0.53 37.87
N PRO A 4 -30.20 1.13 36.88
CA PRO A 4 -30.49 0.82 35.49
C PRO A 4 -29.96 -0.57 35.16
N VAL A 5 -30.88 -1.40 34.68
CA VAL A 5 -30.65 -2.72 34.09
C VAL A 5 -29.68 -2.56 32.91
N PHE A 6 -28.47 -3.09 33.06
CA PHE A 6 -27.58 -3.33 31.92
C PHE A 6 -28.28 -4.34 31.02
N ALA A 7 -28.90 -3.83 29.95
CA ALA A 7 -29.35 -4.65 28.83
C ALA A 7 -28.12 -5.40 28.31
N SER A 8 -28.15 -6.72 28.46
CA SER A 8 -27.19 -7.64 27.89
C SER A 8 -27.26 -7.52 26.37
N VAL A 9 -26.45 -6.63 25.79
CA VAL A 9 -26.20 -6.58 24.35
C VAL A 9 -25.54 -7.91 24.00
N ASN A 10 -26.30 -8.75 23.31
CA ASN A 10 -25.86 -10.04 22.81
C ASN A 10 -24.59 -9.81 21.98
N ARG A 11 -23.44 -10.30 22.46
CA ARG A 11 -22.08 -10.04 21.94
C ARG A 11 -21.83 -10.57 20.50
N ARG A 12 -22.88 -11.03 19.80
CA ARG A 12 -22.85 -11.71 18.50
C ARG A 12 -23.55 -10.96 17.37
N THR A 13 -24.00 -9.73 17.59
CA THR A 13 -24.70 -8.96 16.56
C THR A 13 -23.80 -7.84 16.07
N ALA A 14 -23.43 -7.89 14.79
CA ALA A 14 -22.69 -6.80 14.16
C ALA A 14 -23.51 -5.51 14.25
N LEU A 15 -22.97 -4.47 14.89
CA LEU A 15 -23.63 -3.17 15.10
C LEU A 15 -23.94 -2.41 13.78
N ALA A 16 -23.56 -2.98 12.62
CA ALA A 16 -23.53 -2.33 11.32
C ALA A 16 -24.59 -2.79 10.32
N VAL A 17 -25.54 -3.67 10.72
CA VAL A 17 -26.64 -4.09 9.83
C VAL A 17 -27.67 -2.96 9.72
N PRO A 18 -27.86 -2.33 8.54
CA PRO A 18 -28.89 -1.31 8.37
C PRO A 18 -30.26 -1.95 8.52
N THR A 19 -31.06 -1.46 9.46
CA THR A 19 -32.45 -1.89 9.65
C THR A 19 -33.40 -1.27 8.63
N ASP A 20 -32.99 -0.16 7.99
CA ASP A 20 -33.79 0.54 6.98
C ASP A 20 -33.41 0.15 5.54
N ARG A 21 -34.43 -0.14 4.73
CA ARG A 21 -34.33 -0.56 3.33
C ARG A 21 -33.80 0.55 2.42
N SER A 22 -34.11 1.81 2.75
CA SER A 22 -33.62 2.99 2.02
C SER A 22 -32.09 3.11 2.12
N HIS A 23 -31.56 2.94 3.33
CA HIS A 23 -30.14 2.98 3.65
C HIS A 23 -29.35 1.85 2.98
N ALA A 24 -29.91 0.64 2.94
CA ALA A 24 -29.30 -0.49 2.24
C ALA A 24 -29.14 -0.22 0.73
N TRP A 25 -30.15 0.39 0.10
CA TRP A 25 -30.10 0.71 -1.32
C TRP A 25 -29.02 1.73 -1.66
N THR A 26 -28.93 2.83 -0.90
CA THR A 26 -27.89 3.86 -1.09
C THR A 26 -26.48 3.28 -0.92
N GLN A 27 -26.27 2.40 0.06
CA GLN A 27 -24.98 1.72 0.26
C GLN A 27 -24.62 0.84 -0.94
N SER A 28 -25.56 0.04 -1.45
CA SER A 28 -25.32 -0.80 -2.63
C SER A 28 -24.98 0.02 -3.88
N VAL A 29 -25.64 1.16 -4.09
CA VAL A 29 -25.33 2.06 -5.22
C VAL A 29 -23.93 2.65 -5.09
N ALA A 30 -23.56 3.13 -3.90
CA ALA A 30 -22.22 3.68 -3.66
C ALA A 30 -21.12 2.64 -3.92
N ILE A 31 -21.28 1.42 -3.39
CA ILE A 31 -20.36 0.31 -3.59
C ILE A 31 -20.23 -0.04 -5.08
N LEU A 32 -21.35 -0.06 -5.81
CA LEU A 32 -21.35 -0.34 -7.25
C LEU A 32 -20.56 0.71 -8.03
N VAL A 33 -20.78 2.00 -7.77
CA VAL A 33 -20.08 3.10 -8.45
C VAL A 33 -18.57 3.01 -8.18
N VAL A 34 -18.17 2.84 -6.91
CA VAL A 34 -16.76 2.68 -6.52
C VAL A 34 -16.14 1.45 -7.19
N SER A 35 -16.86 0.34 -7.23
CA SER A 35 -16.40 -0.90 -7.87
C SER A 35 -16.19 -0.73 -9.37
N LEU A 36 -17.11 -0.04 -10.07
CA LEU A 36 -16.98 0.25 -11.50
C LEU A 36 -15.77 1.16 -11.79
N LEU A 37 -15.58 2.21 -11.00
CA LEU A 37 -14.42 3.09 -11.13
C LEU A 37 -13.12 2.35 -10.85
N SER A 38 -13.09 1.50 -9.83
CA SER A 38 -11.94 0.65 -9.51
C SER A 38 -11.64 -0.34 -10.64
N LEU A 39 -12.68 -0.94 -11.25
CA LEU A 39 -12.53 -1.85 -12.39
C LEU A 39 -11.98 -1.13 -13.61
N LEU A 40 -12.49 0.07 -13.92
CA LEU A 40 -11.99 0.89 -15.02
C LEU A 40 -10.52 1.29 -14.80
N GLY A 41 -10.18 1.73 -13.59
CA GLY A 41 -8.80 2.09 -13.24
C GLY A 41 -7.84 0.90 -13.31
N ALA A 42 -8.23 -0.24 -12.73
CA ALA A 42 -7.43 -1.46 -12.78
C ALA A 42 -7.32 -2.01 -14.22
N GLY A 43 -8.40 -1.95 -14.99
CA GLY A 43 -8.43 -2.35 -16.40
C GLY A 43 -7.54 -1.46 -17.25
N TRP A 44 -7.53 -0.14 -17.02
CA TRP A 44 -6.65 0.81 -17.69
C TRP A 44 -5.16 0.56 -17.39
N MET A 45 -4.82 0.34 -16.11
CA MET A 45 -3.46 0.00 -15.70
C MET A 45 -2.98 -1.28 -16.39
N ILE A 46 -3.81 -2.32 -16.37
CA ILE A 46 -3.48 -3.61 -16.98
C ILE A 46 -3.42 -3.51 -18.51
N LEU A 47 -4.34 -2.80 -19.16
CA LEU A 47 -4.30 -2.54 -20.60
C LEU A 47 -3.01 -1.81 -21.00
N SER A 48 -2.57 -0.85 -20.18
CA SER A 48 -1.31 -0.13 -20.38
C SER A 48 -0.08 -1.05 -20.31
N PHE A 49 -0.14 -2.12 -19.52
CA PHE A 49 0.89 -3.17 -19.50
C PHE A 49 0.76 -4.15 -20.69
N PHE A 50 -0.45 -4.51 -21.10
CA PHE A 50 -0.71 -5.44 -22.21
C PHE A 50 -0.29 -4.90 -23.58
N VAL A 51 -0.32 -3.58 -23.79
CA VAL A 51 0.22 -2.95 -25.01
C VAL A 51 1.74 -3.18 -25.15
N ARG A 52 2.41 -3.70 -24.11
CA ARG A 52 3.88 -3.86 -24.09
C ARG A 52 4.42 -5.18 -23.56
N TRP A 53 3.62 -6.25 -23.38
CA TRP A 53 4.00 -7.70 -23.33
C TRP A 53 2.80 -8.57 -22.91
N PRO A 54 2.72 -9.87 -23.29
CA PRO A 54 1.55 -10.69 -23.00
C PRO A 54 1.81 -11.69 -21.85
N VAL A 55 1.32 -11.43 -20.63
CA VAL A 55 1.06 -12.53 -19.67
C VAL A 55 -0.10 -12.20 -18.70
N MET A 56 -1.25 -12.80 -19.01
CA MET A 56 -2.25 -13.51 -18.21
C MET A 56 -2.51 -13.26 -16.69
N LEU A 57 -3.83 -13.19 -16.40
CA LEU A 57 -4.58 -14.02 -15.43
C LEU A 57 -4.91 -13.54 -14.00
N THR A 58 -5.19 -12.25 -13.77
CA THR A 58 -5.68 -11.82 -12.43
C THR A 58 -7.03 -11.08 -12.39
N GLN A 59 -7.58 -10.64 -13.52
CA GLN A 59 -8.76 -9.76 -13.50
C GLN A 59 -10.12 -10.43 -13.74
N VAL A 60 -10.16 -11.71 -14.09
CA VAL A 60 -11.42 -12.43 -14.33
C VAL A 60 -12.12 -12.81 -13.00
N MET A 61 -11.42 -12.83 -11.87
CA MET A 61 -12.01 -13.20 -10.57
C MET A 61 -12.68 -12.02 -9.84
N LEU A 62 -12.21 -10.78 -10.06
CA LEU A 62 -12.84 -9.60 -9.47
C LEU A 62 -14.16 -9.23 -10.18
N THR A 63 -14.28 -9.52 -11.48
CA THR A 63 -15.55 -9.37 -12.23
C THR A 63 -16.62 -10.36 -11.79
N TRP A 64 -16.25 -11.56 -11.33
CA TRP A 64 -17.22 -12.53 -10.78
C TRP A 64 -17.83 -12.03 -9.45
N SER A 65 -17.03 -11.43 -8.58
CA SER A 65 -17.50 -10.89 -7.29
C SER A 65 -18.46 -9.71 -7.44
N SER A 66 -18.25 -8.86 -8.46
CA SER A 66 -19.08 -7.68 -8.73
C SER A 66 -20.37 -8.01 -9.49
N VAL A 67 -20.41 -9.11 -10.24
CA VAL A 67 -21.65 -9.66 -10.83
C VAL A 67 -22.56 -10.27 -9.75
N LEU A 68 -21.99 -10.89 -8.71
CA LEU A 68 -22.78 -11.44 -7.59
C LEU A 68 -23.46 -10.35 -6.75
N GLN A 69 -22.89 -9.14 -6.66
CA GLN A 69 -23.48 -7.99 -5.97
C GLN A 69 -24.67 -7.35 -6.71
N LYS A 70 -24.87 -7.62 -8.02
CA LYS A 70 -26.01 -7.10 -8.79
C LYS A 70 -27.35 -7.76 -8.48
N SER A 71 -27.35 -8.83 -7.69
CA SER A 71 -28.59 -9.52 -7.35
C SER A 71 -29.17 -8.91 -6.06
N LYS A 72 -30.45 -8.49 -6.12
CA LYS A 72 -31.35 -8.13 -5.00
C LYS A 72 -31.49 -9.24 -3.93
N VAL A 73 -30.56 -10.20 -3.87
CA VAL A 73 -30.67 -11.50 -3.23
C VAL A 73 -29.77 -11.60 -2.00
N ILE A 74 -28.80 -10.69 -1.79
CA ILE A 74 -27.95 -10.71 -0.57
C ILE A 74 -28.74 -10.28 0.68
N SER A 75 -29.80 -9.49 0.53
CA SER A 75 -30.67 -9.05 1.64
C SER A 75 -31.93 -9.90 1.81
N SER A 76 -32.09 -10.98 1.04
CA SER A 76 -33.19 -11.95 1.23
C SER A 76 -32.75 -13.05 2.20
N PRO A 77 -33.63 -13.50 3.13
CA PRO A 77 -33.34 -14.66 3.99
C PRO A 77 -33.10 -15.97 3.21
N ALA A 78 -33.35 -15.97 1.89
CA ALA A 78 -33.07 -17.08 0.98
C ALA A 78 -31.66 -17.04 0.33
N TYR A 79 -30.76 -16.15 0.76
CA TYR A 79 -29.38 -16.15 0.24
C TYR A 79 -28.65 -17.42 0.70
N PRO A 80 -28.12 -18.26 -0.21
CA PRO A 80 -27.47 -19.50 0.18
C PRO A 80 -26.25 -19.23 1.07
N ALA A 81 -26.22 -19.86 2.26
CA ALA A 81 -25.12 -19.70 3.21
C ALA A 81 -23.75 -20.01 2.58
N ALA A 82 -23.69 -20.99 1.66
CA ALA A 82 -22.47 -21.34 0.93
C ALA A 82 -21.96 -20.21 0.02
N LEU A 83 -22.86 -19.47 -0.66
CA LEU A 83 -22.47 -18.33 -1.49
C LEU A 83 -22.01 -17.15 -0.63
N CYS A 84 -22.57 -16.98 0.57
CA CYS A 84 -22.12 -15.98 1.53
C CYS A 84 -20.72 -16.28 2.05
N SER A 85 -20.48 -17.52 2.44
CA SER A 85 -19.17 -17.97 2.89
C SER A 85 -18.12 -17.85 1.78
N PHE A 86 -18.47 -18.19 0.54
CA PHE A 86 -17.58 -18.03 -0.61
C PHE A 86 -17.28 -16.56 -0.90
N ASN A 87 -18.29 -15.69 -0.91
CA ASN A 87 -18.11 -14.26 -1.12
C ASN A 87 -17.18 -13.66 -0.04
N GLY A 88 -17.46 -13.94 1.24
CA GLY A 88 -16.63 -13.46 2.34
C GLY A 88 -15.20 -14.00 2.31
N PHE A 89 -15.02 -15.27 1.93
CA PHE A 89 -13.70 -15.84 1.69
C PHE A 89 -12.95 -15.10 0.58
N MET A 90 -13.56 -14.91 -0.59
CA MET A 90 -12.92 -14.21 -1.70
C MET A 90 -12.59 -12.76 -1.36
N THR A 91 -13.49 -12.04 -0.69
CA THR A 91 -13.22 -10.68 -0.19
C THR A 91 -12.01 -10.68 0.75
N GLN A 92 -11.97 -11.60 1.72
CA GLN A 92 -10.86 -11.71 2.66
C GLN A 92 -9.53 -12.00 1.95
N VAL A 93 -9.52 -12.93 0.98
CA VAL A 93 -8.33 -13.25 0.18
C VAL A 93 -7.82 -11.99 -0.51
N PHE A 94 -8.65 -11.28 -1.28
CA PHE A 94 -8.17 -10.13 -2.06
C PHE A 94 -7.75 -8.93 -1.21
N VAL A 95 -8.48 -8.65 -0.13
CA VAL A 95 -8.16 -7.55 0.78
C VAL A 95 -6.80 -7.79 1.44
N VAL A 96 -6.59 -8.97 2.02
CA VAL A 96 -5.31 -9.34 2.68
C VAL A 96 -4.18 -9.48 1.66
N GLN A 97 -4.47 -9.99 0.47
CA GLN A 97 -3.49 -10.13 -0.60
C GLN A 97 -2.94 -8.77 -1.04
N THR A 98 -3.80 -7.76 -1.16
CA THR A 98 -3.36 -6.40 -1.50
C THR A 98 -2.36 -5.88 -0.48
N ASP A 99 -2.58 -6.15 0.80
CA ASP A 99 -1.68 -5.71 1.88
C ASP A 99 -0.31 -6.36 1.78
N TYR A 100 -0.27 -7.68 1.51
CA TYR A 100 0.98 -8.39 1.28
C TYR A 100 1.70 -7.92 0.01
N TRP A 101 0.99 -7.55 -1.05
CA TRP A 101 1.62 -6.94 -2.23
C TRP A 101 2.26 -5.59 -1.91
N VAL A 102 1.57 -4.72 -1.18
CA VAL A 102 2.12 -3.41 -0.77
C VAL A 102 3.34 -3.60 0.13
N PHE A 103 3.29 -4.55 1.06
CA PHE A 103 4.43 -4.90 1.91
C PHE A 103 5.61 -5.43 1.09
N LEU A 104 5.36 -6.35 0.16
CA LEU A 104 6.38 -6.93 -0.71
C LEU A 104 7.07 -5.88 -1.58
N ILE A 105 6.31 -4.96 -2.18
CA ILE A 105 6.85 -3.83 -2.96
C ILE A 105 7.76 -2.97 -2.07
N SER A 106 7.34 -2.69 -0.84
CA SER A 106 8.12 -1.92 0.12
C SER A 106 9.42 -2.64 0.50
N LEU A 107 9.37 -3.95 0.73
CA LEU A 107 10.52 -4.78 1.04
C LEU A 107 11.54 -4.84 -0.12
N CYS A 108 11.05 -5.06 -1.34
CA CYS A 108 11.88 -5.04 -2.55
C CYS A 108 12.55 -3.67 -2.74
N THR A 109 11.78 -2.59 -2.55
CA THR A 109 12.29 -1.21 -2.64
C THR A 109 13.38 -0.96 -1.59
N TYR A 110 13.16 -1.43 -0.36
CA TYR A 110 14.13 -1.34 0.72
C TYR A 110 15.44 -2.05 0.38
N PHE A 111 15.40 -3.30 -0.09
CA PHE A 111 16.62 -4.03 -0.44
C PHE A 111 17.40 -3.40 -1.59
N ILE A 112 16.70 -2.91 -2.61
CA ILE A 112 17.32 -2.26 -3.77
C ILE A 112 17.98 -0.93 -3.34
N LEU A 113 17.29 -0.10 -2.55
CA LEU A 113 17.78 1.24 -2.21
C LEU A 113 18.78 1.27 -1.05
N ALA A 114 18.70 0.33 -0.11
CA ALA A 114 19.66 0.24 1.00
C ALA A 114 21.01 -0.35 0.57
N GLY A 115 21.15 -0.79 -0.69
CA GLY A 115 22.42 -1.26 -1.25
C GLY A 115 22.79 -2.69 -0.86
N TYR A 116 21.81 -3.49 -0.43
CA TYR A 116 22.03 -4.89 -0.10
C TYR A 116 22.17 -5.73 -1.38
N LYS A 117 23.41 -5.91 -1.85
CA LYS A 117 23.71 -6.61 -3.12
C LYS A 117 23.19 -8.06 -3.16
N THR A 118 23.47 -8.85 -2.13
CA THR A 118 23.07 -10.28 -2.08
C THR A 118 21.55 -10.47 -2.02
N PRO A 119 20.80 -9.80 -1.11
CA PRO A 119 19.34 -9.89 -1.09
C PRO A 119 18.70 -9.33 -2.37
N SER A 120 19.24 -8.24 -2.92
CA SER A 120 18.70 -7.65 -4.16
C SER A 120 18.84 -8.59 -5.35
N SER A 121 19.96 -9.32 -5.49
CA SER A 121 20.11 -10.33 -6.55
C SER A 121 19.10 -11.45 -6.35
N TRP A 122 19.01 -11.98 -5.13
CA TRP A 122 18.09 -13.08 -4.82
C TRP A 122 16.63 -12.73 -5.13
N VAL A 123 16.19 -11.51 -4.78
CA VAL A 123 14.84 -11.00 -5.09
C VAL A 123 14.58 -10.94 -6.60
N GLN A 124 15.59 -10.57 -7.39
CA GLN A 124 15.47 -10.50 -8.85
C GLN A 124 15.48 -11.87 -9.51
N ASP A 125 16.16 -12.85 -8.93
CA ASP A 125 16.25 -14.22 -9.45
C ASP A 125 15.01 -15.06 -9.10
N ASN A 126 14.39 -14.79 -7.95
CA ASN A 126 13.28 -15.60 -7.41
C ASN A 126 11.89 -14.94 -7.56
N ARG A 127 11.68 -14.16 -8.63
CA ARG A 127 10.44 -13.37 -8.83
C ARG A 127 9.16 -14.20 -8.73
N LEU A 128 9.18 -15.44 -9.21
CA LEU A 128 8.00 -16.33 -9.16
C LEU A 128 7.64 -16.70 -7.72
N ILE A 129 8.64 -16.97 -6.87
CA ILE A 129 8.42 -17.26 -5.45
C ILE A 129 7.84 -16.02 -4.77
N LEU A 130 8.44 -14.84 -4.99
CA LEU A 130 7.94 -13.59 -4.45
C LEU A 130 6.49 -13.30 -4.90
N ALA A 131 6.14 -13.60 -6.15
CA ALA A 131 4.79 -13.41 -6.66
C ALA A 131 3.78 -14.41 -6.07
N ALA A 132 4.22 -15.63 -5.72
CA ALA A 132 3.38 -16.64 -5.10
C ALA A 132 3.11 -16.36 -3.61
N LEU A 133 4.05 -15.72 -2.89
CA LEU A 133 3.92 -15.48 -1.45
C LEU A 133 2.64 -14.74 -1.05
N PRO A 134 2.25 -13.58 -1.67
CA PRO A 134 1.00 -12.91 -1.33
C PRO A 134 -0.24 -13.77 -1.49
N TRP A 135 -0.26 -14.66 -2.50
CA TRP A 135 -1.37 -15.58 -2.74
C TRP A 135 -1.45 -16.67 -1.68
N VAL A 136 -0.33 -17.32 -1.38
CA VAL A 136 -0.29 -18.39 -0.39
C VAL A 136 -0.71 -17.83 0.97
N PHE A 137 -0.11 -16.72 1.41
CA PHE A 137 -0.43 -16.14 2.69
C PHE A 137 -1.88 -15.63 2.78
N SER A 138 -2.42 -15.02 1.72
CA SER A 138 -3.81 -14.54 1.75
C SER A 138 -4.83 -15.67 1.76
N VAL A 139 -4.62 -16.72 0.97
CA VAL A 139 -5.48 -17.90 0.93
C VAL A 139 -5.43 -18.66 2.25
N THR A 140 -4.24 -18.88 2.80
CA THR A 140 -4.09 -19.53 4.11
C THR A 140 -4.78 -18.73 5.20
N TRP A 141 -4.59 -17.40 5.22
CA TRP A 141 -5.22 -16.54 6.23
C TRP A 141 -6.75 -16.53 6.13
N ALA A 142 -7.29 -16.41 4.90
CA ALA A 142 -8.73 -16.47 4.67
C ALA A 142 -9.33 -17.85 4.99
N GLY A 143 -8.57 -18.93 4.76
CA GLY A 143 -8.95 -20.30 5.09
C GLY A 143 -9.03 -20.53 6.61
N ILE A 144 -8.04 -20.01 7.36
CA ILE A 144 -8.08 -20.03 8.83
C ILE A 144 -9.31 -19.27 9.33
N GLY A 145 -9.60 -18.10 8.76
CA GLY A 145 -10.81 -17.32 9.09
C GLY A 145 -12.11 -18.10 8.85
N LEU A 146 -12.19 -18.81 7.72
CA LEU A 146 -13.34 -19.66 7.40
C LEU A 146 -13.52 -20.80 8.42
N GLY A 147 -12.42 -21.46 8.79
CA GLY A 147 -12.46 -22.61 9.71
C GLY A 147 -12.71 -22.25 11.18
N THR A 148 -12.33 -21.04 11.61
CA THR A 148 -12.38 -20.65 13.04
C THR A 148 -13.58 -19.77 13.39
N ALA A 149 -13.92 -18.78 12.55
CA ALA A 149 -14.97 -17.79 12.83
C ALA A 149 -16.14 -17.87 11.84
N GLY A 150 -15.88 -18.31 10.62
CA GLY A 150 -16.85 -18.31 9.53
C GLY A 150 -17.17 -16.91 9.00
N TYR A 151 -17.76 -16.85 7.80
CA TYR A 151 -18.24 -15.60 7.21
C TYR A 151 -19.76 -15.57 7.23
N GLY A 152 -20.32 -14.44 7.63
CA GLY A 152 -21.76 -14.19 7.67
C GLY A 152 -22.13 -12.84 7.07
N ASN A 153 -23.41 -12.64 6.82
CA ASN A 153 -23.91 -11.44 6.18
C ASN A 153 -23.87 -10.24 7.16
N ILE A 154 -23.19 -9.17 6.78
CA ILE A 154 -23.14 -7.91 7.55
C ILE A 154 -23.97 -6.78 6.91
N GLY A 155 -24.86 -7.13 5.98
CA GLY A 155 -25.81 -6.25 5.30
C GLY A 155 -25.54 -6.13 3.81
N ALA A 156 -24.42 -5.51 3.43
CA ALA A 156 -24.08 -5.25 2.03
C ALA A 156 -23.26 -6.38 1.37
N TRP A 157 -22.54 -7.16 2.18
CA TRP A 157 -21.75 -8.32 1.76
C TRP A 157 -21.53 -9.26 2.95
N CYS A 158 -20.79 -10.33 2.71
CA CYS A 158 -20.44 -11.33 3.71
C CYS A 158 -19.03 -11.11 4.25
N TRP A 159 -18.87 -11.08 5.58
CA TRP A 159 -17.58 -10.98 6.27
C TRP A 159 -17.69 -11.54 7.69
N PHE A 160 -16.73 -11.28 8.57
CA PHE A 160 -16.72 -11.75 9.95
C PHE A 160 -17.83 -11.01 10.70
N THR A 161 -18.68 -11.76 11.39
CA THR A 161 -19.81 -11.20 12.14
C THR A 161 -19.39 -10.62 13.48
N SER A 162 -18.28 -11.11 14.04
CA SER A 162 -17.71 -10.64 15.31
C SER A 162 -16.78 -9.45 15.10
N ASP A 163 -17.08 -8.32 15.73
CA ASP A 163 -16.25 -7.12 15.66
C ASP A 163 -14.87 -7.30 16.31
N GLU A 164 -14.77 -8.13 17.36
CA GLU A 164 -13.50 -8.48 18.00
C GLU A 164 -12.60 -9.26 17.03
N THR A 165 -13.16 -10.27 16.35
CA THR A 165 -12.43 -11.05 15.34
C THR A 165 -11.99 -10.16 14.18
N ARG A 166 -12.82 -9.20 13.75
CA ARG A 166 -12.44 -8.25 12.69
C ARG A 166 -11.24 -7.41 13.11
N LEU A 167 -11.24 -6.88 14.33
CA LEU A 167 -10.15 -6.07 14.86
C LEU A 167 -8.85 -6.88 14.91
N LEU A 168 -8.91 -8.08 15.50
CA LEU A 168 -7.74 -8.96 15.69
C LEU A 168 -7.18 -9.53 14.38
N VAL A 169 -8.05 -9.98 13.46
CA VAL A 169 -7.65 -10.75 12.27
C VAL A 169 -7.35 -9.86 11.06
N ASN A 170 -7.89 -8.63 11.02
CA ASN A 170 -7.68 -7.71 9.90
C ASN A 170 -6.92 -6.45 10.31
N PHE A 171 -7.42 -5.73 11.32
CA PHE A 171 -6.85 -4.42 11.63
C PHE A 171 -5.46 -4.52 12.25
N ILE A 172 -5.25 -5.39 13.23
CA ILE A 172 -3.94 -5.52 13.88
C ILE A 172 -2.84 -5.95 12.90
N PRO A 173 -2.99 -7.04 12.11
CA PRO A 173 -1.97 -7.42 11.13
C PRO A 173 -1.69 -6.32 10.11
N ARG A 174 -2.72 -5.60 9.67
CA ARG A 174 -2.58 -4.48 8.74
C ARG A 174 -1.80 -3.32 9.34
N TRP A 175 -2.06 -2.95 10.59
CA TRP A 175 -1.28 -1.93 11.29
C TRP A 175 0.16 -2.36 11.52
N ALA A 176 0.41 -3.65 11.79
CA ALA A 176 1.77 -4.18 11.87
C ALA A 176 2.53 -4.03 10.54
N ILE A 177 1.89 -4.37 9.42
CA ILE A 177 2.45 -4.17 8.06
C ILE A 177 2.75 -2.69 7.82
N ILE A 178 1.78 -1.82 8.12
CA ILE A 178 1.90 -0.36 8.02
C ILE A 178 3.12 0.16 8.78
N VAL A 179 3.28 -0.23 10.05
CA VAL A 179 4.40 0.21 10.90
C VAL A 179 5.72 -0.30 10.34
N ALA A 180 5.76 -1.54 9.85
CA ALA A 180 6.94 -2.11 9.20
C ALA A 180 7.34 -1.33 7.94
N ILE A 181 6.37 -0.95 7.10
CA ILE A 181 6.61 -0.11 5.91
C ILE A 181 7.18 1.25 6.33
N LEU A 182 6.57 1.92 7.30
CA LEU A 182 7.06 3.21 7.80
C LEU A 182 8.49 3.11 8.33
N PHE A 183 8.81 2.05 9.06
CA PHE A 183 10.15 1.81 9.57
C PHE A 183 11.18 1.64 8.43
N MET A 184 10.86 0.81 7.42
CA MET A 184 11.72 0.61 6.24
C MET A 184 11.94 1.93 5.49
N TYR A 185 10.87 2.68 5.20
CA TYR A 185 10.97 3.94 4.47
C TYR A 185 11.67 5.05 5.26
N SER A 186 11.46 5.13 6.57
CA SER A 186 12.18 6.06 7.45
C SER A 186 13.68 5.76 7.46
N SER A 187 14.03 4.47 7.44
CA SER A 187 15.43 4.02 7.35
C SER A 187 16.05 4.43 6.00
N ILE A 188 15.34 4.27 4.88
CA ILE A 188 15.79 4.75 3.56
C ILE A 188 15.96 6.26 3.56
N TYR A 189 14.99 7.01 4.09
CA TYR A 189 15.06 8.47 4.17
C TYR A 189 16.28 8.92 4.97
N TYR A 190 16.53 8.30 6.12
CA TYR A 190 17.69 8.60 6.95
C TYR A 190 19.01 8.28 6.23
N MET A 191 19.10 7.12 5.58
CA MET A 191 20.29 6.75 4.79
C MET A 191 20.55 7.72 3.64
N LEU A 192 19.51 8.09 2.89
CA LEU A 192 19.61 9.01 1.77
C LEU A 192 19.99 10.42 2.23
N HIS A 193 19.39 10.90 3.32
CA HIS A 193 19.70 12.20 3.89
C HIS A 193 21.14 12.25 4.43
N ARG A 194 21.61 11.18 5.10
CA ARG A 194 23.01 11.05 5.54
C ARG A 194 23.99 11.05 4.38
N ALA A 195 23.69 10.32 3.30
CA ALA A 195 24.51 10.31 2.08
C ALA A 195 24.57 11.70 1.44
N HIS A 196 23.43 12.40 1.35
CA HIS A 196 23.37 13.75 0.80
C HIS A 196 24.19 14.75 1.61
N ARG A 197 24.11 14.71 2.94
CA ARG A 197 24.92 15.59 3.81
C ARG A 197 26.43 15.36 3.62
N ARG A 198 26.87 14.11 3.46
CA ARG A 198 28.28 13.78 3.18
C ARG A 198 28.75 14.29 1.81
N MET A 199 27.90 14.23 0.79
CA MET A 199 28.24 14.77 -0.54
C MET A 199 28.33 16.30 -0.52
N LEU A 200 27.41 16.97 0.18
CA LEU A 200 27.44 18.43 0.34
C LEU A 200 28.70 18.90 1.07
N SER A 201 29.11 18.21 2.14
CA SER A 201 30.35 18.57 2.85
C SER A 201 31.59 18.44 1.96
N LEU A 202 31.68 17.37 1.16
CA LEU A 202 32.78 17.19 0.20
C LEU A 202 32.82 18.31 -0.86
N ARG A 203 31.67 18.71 -1.40
CA ARG A 203 31.59 19.80 -2.39
C ARG A 203 32.05 21.14 -1.81
N TYR A 204 31.71 21.41 -0.55
CA TYR A 204 32.16 22.61 0.16
C TYR A 204 33.69 22.65 0.29
N PHE A 205 34.32 21.54 0.73
CA PHE A 205 35.78 21.45 0.81
C PHE A 205 36.49 21.57 -0.55
N SER A 206 35.94 20.99 -1.62
CA SER A 206 36.53 21.15 -2.97
C SER A 206 36.40 22.57 -3.52
N SER A 207 35.38 23.33 -3.13
CA SER A 207 35.20 24.71 -3.60
C SER A 207 36.15 25.69 -2.91
N ASP A 208 36.46 25.50 -1.62
CA ASP A 208 37.42 26.33 -0.88
C ASP A 208 38.88 26.02 -1.25
N GLY A 209 39.18 24.80 -1.71
CA GLY A 209 40.52 24.41 -2.16
C GLY A 209 40.95 25.03 -3.49
N VAL A 210 40.01 25.36 -4.38
CA VAL A 210 40.32 25.91 -5.72
C VAL A 210 40.57 27.42 -5.70
N SER A 211 40.12 28.14 -4.68
CA SER A 211 40.28 29.59 -4.57
C SER A 211 41.62 30.06 -3.99
N ARG A 212 42.44 29.15 -3.42
CA ARG A 212 43.69 29.52 -2.72
C ARG A 212 44.98 29.37 -3.55
N GLN A 213 44.89 28.93 -4.81
CA GLN A 213 46.06 28.71 -5.68
C GLN A 213 46.10 29.63 -6.91
N ARG A 214 45.65 30.88 -6.77
CA ARG A 214 45.72 31.88 -7.86
C ARG A 214 46.53 33.14 -7.58
N ASN A 215 47.15 33.27 -6.39
CA ASN A 215 47.97 34.44 -6.06
C ASN A 215 49.36 34.04 -5.56
N THR A 216 50.15 33.40 -6.43
CA THR A 216 51.61 33.40 -6.28
C THR A 216 52.24 33.43 -7.67
N GLU A 217 52.04 34.53 -8.40
CA GLU A 217 52.87 34.89 -9.55
C GLU A 217 54.07 35.69 -9.06
N GLY A 218 55.26 35.24 -9.44
CA GLY A 218 56.50 35.97 -9.23
C GLY A 218 57.73 35.22 -9.74
N ILE A 219 58.06 35.47 -11.02
CA ILE A 219 59.38 35.40 -11.68
C ILE A 219 59.64 34.20 -12.64
N GLN A 220 59.57 34.51 -13.96
CA GLN A 220 60.36 34.08 -15.16
C GLN A 220 60.60 32.56 -15.39
N GLN A 221 60.46 31.94 -16.57
CA GLN A 221 60.88 32.25 -17.96
C GLN A 221 60.29 31.17 -18.95
N PRO A 222 60.67 31.02 -20.25
CA PRO A 222 59.69 30.87 -21.35
C PRO A 222 59.66 29.52 -22.10
N GLN A 223 58.47 29.23 -22.68
CA GLN A 223 58.21 28.65 -24.01
C GLN A 223 58.86 27.31 -24.43
N GLU A 224 58.05 26.23 -24.48
CA GLU A 224 58.12 25.20 -25.54
C GLU A 224 56.75 24.53 -25.83
N ARG A 225 56.38 24.58 -27.12
CA ARG A 225 55.41 23.78 -27.94
C ARG A 225 53.92 23.61 -27.59
N PRO A 226 53.02 23.72 -28.60
CA PRO A 226 51.60 23.41 -28.47
C PRO A 226 51.33 21.91 -28.68
N GLY A 227 50.84 21.23 -27.65
CA GLY A 227 50.19 19.93 -27.75
C GLY A 227 48.68 20.06 -27.52
N PRO A 228 47.80 19.39 -28.28
CA PRO A 228 46.36 19.46 -28.06
C PRO A 228 45.98 18.60 -26.85
N SER A 229 45.95 19.20 -25.67
CA SER A 229 45.42 18.60 -24.45
C SER A 229 43.89 18.73 -24.42
N THR A 230 43.20 17.94 -25.25
CA THR A 230 41.77 17.68 -25.10
C THR A 230 41.54 16.77 -23.90
N ASN A 231 41.48 17.34 -22.70
CA ASN A 231 40.93 16.65 -21.53
C ASN A 231 40.05 17.59 -20.69
N ARG A 232 39.08 18.23 -21.34
CA ARG A 232 37.89 18.84 -20.70
C ARG A 232 36.77 17.79 -20.59
N GLN A 233 36.87 16.83 -19.66
CA GLN A 233 35.79 15.89 -19.37
C GLN A 233 35.41 15.61 -17.87
N PRO A 234 35.77 16.42 -16.84
CA PRO A 234 35.19 16.19 -15.51
C PRO A 234 33.76 16.73 -15.38
N LEU A 235 33.45 17.88 -15.99
CA LEU A 235 32.24 18.64 -15.69
C LEU A 235 30.95 18.02 -16.26
N SER A 236 31.02 17.43 -17.45
CA SER A 236 29.86 16.78 -18.09
C SER A 236 29.44 15.50 -17.35
N ASN A 237 30.40 14.74 -16.83
CA ASN A 237 30.15 13.53 -16.04
C ASN A 237 29.55 13.87 -14.67
N ILE A 238 29.96 14.98 -14.05
CA ILE A 238 29.38 15.47 -12.79
C ILE A 238 27.94 15.96 -13.01
N ALA A 239 27.68 16.77 -14.04
CA ALA A 239 26.33 17.25 -14.34
C ALA A 239 25.36 16.09 -14.69
N LYS A 240 25.84 15.07 -15.42
CA LYS A 240 25.07 13.86 -15.72
C LYS A 240 24.81 13.00 -14.48
N SER A 241 25.75 12.94 -13.55
CA SER A 241 25.60 12.25 -12.26
C SER A 241 24.60 12.96 -11.34
N GLU A 242 24.62 14.30 -11.29
CA GLU A 242 23.66 15.10 -10.53
C GLU A 242 22.23 14.96 -11.07
N ASP A 243 22.05 14.99 -12.40
CA ASP A 243 20.73 14.78 -13.03
C ASP A 243 20.18 13.38 -12.74
N MET A 244 21.00 12.34 -12.83
CA MET A 244 20.60 10.96 -12.53
C MET A 244 20.23 10.79 -11.05
N SER A 245 20.99 11.41 -10.14
CA SER A 245 20.70 11.44 -8.70
C SER A 245 19.37 12.14 -8.41
N ASN A 246 19.12 13.28 -9.05
CA ASN A 246 17.87 14.04 -8.87
C ASN A 246 16.66 13.29 -9.44
N LYS A 247 16.82 12.57 -10.56
CA LYS A 247 15.78 11.67 -11.11
C LYS A 247 15.48 10.52 -10.15
N MET A 248 16.50 9.86 -9.58
CA MET A 248 16.30 8.81 -8.57
C MET A 248 15.63 9.34 -7.30
N LYS A 249 15.98 10.55 -6.83
CA LYS A 249 15.31 11.20 -5.68
C LYS A 249 13.84 11.49 -5.98
N ASN A 250 13.53 11.98 -7.18
CA ASN A 250 12.15 12.23 -7.59
C ASN A 250 11.35 10.93 -7.73
N LEU A 251 11.96 9.86 -8.24
CA LEU A 251 11.36 8.53 -8.30
C LEU A 251 11.11 7.98 -6.89
N ALA A 252 12.10 8.05 -6.00
CA ALA A 252 11.99 7.61 -4.61
C ALA A 252 10.93 8.39 -3.83
N ARG A 253 10.85 9.72 -4.03
CA ARG A 253 9.82 10.57 -3.40
C ARG A 253 8.41 10.22 -3.91
N ARG A 254 8.26 9.90 -5.20
CA ARG A 254 7.00 9.39 -5.76
C ARG A 254 6.65 8.00 -5.24
N MET A 255 7.64 7.14 -5.03
CA MET A 255 7.48 5.82 -4.41
C MET A 255 7.11 5.88 -2.92
N LEU A 256 7.29 7.04 -2.27
CA LEU A 256 6.93 7.29 -0.87
C LEU A 256 5.47 7.80 -0.71
N LEU A 257 4.92 8.39 -1.77
CA LEU A 257 3.55 8.93 -1.76
C LEU A 257 2.49 7.81 -1.64
N TYR A 258 2.75 6.66 -2.27
CA TYR A 258 1.80 5.55 -2.29
C TYR A 258 1.56 4.94 -0.89
N PRO A 259 2.59 4.58 -0.10
CA PRO A 259 2.40 4.20 1.30
C PRO A 259 1.70 5.27 2.15
N LEU A 260 2.00 6.55 1.95
CA LEU A 260 1.34 7.64 2.71
C LEU A 260 -0.15 7.75 2.38
N ALA A 261 -0.54 7.65 1.11
CA ALA A 261 -1.95 7.62 0.74
C ALA A 261 -2.66 6.39 1.32
N TYR A 262 -2.03 5.22 1.24
CA TYR A 262 -2.54 3.98 1.84
C TYR A 262 -2.74 4.13 3.37
N MET A 263 -1.78 4.74 4.07
CA MET A 263 -1.89 5.07 5.50
C MET A 263 -3.09 5.94 5.83
N LEU A 264 -3.33 6.99 5.05
CA LEU A 264 -4.44 7.91 5.30
C LEU A 264 -5.80 7.20 5.18
N VAL A 265 -5.96 6.38 4.14
CA VAL A 265 -7.19 5.59 3.95
C VAL A 265 -7.42 4.65 5.13
N TRP A 266 -6.39 3.92 5.56
CA TRP A 266 -6.52 2.97 6.67
C TRP A 266 -6.66 3.60 8.04
N THR A 267 -6.06 4.76 8.25
CA THR A 267 -6.23 5.54 9.48
C THR A 267 -7.69 5.97 9.63
N LEU A 268 -8.33 6.43 8.55
CA LEU A 268 -9.74 6.79 8.54
C LEU A 268 -10.63 5.58 8.90
N LEU A 269 -10.43 4.45 8.24
CA LEU A 269 -11.20 3.21 8.51
C LEU A 269 -11.02 2.73 9.96
N THR A 270 -9.80 2.79 10.48
CA THR A 270 -9.51 2.38 11.86
C THR A 270 -10.14 3.34 12.87
N ALA A 271 -10.09 4.65 12.61
CA ALA A 271 -10.70 5.65 13.48
C ALA A 271 -12.22 5.45 13.60
N ILE A 272 -12.90 5.13 12.49
CA ILE A 272 -14.34 4.82 12.50
C ILE A 272 -14.63 3.60 13.38
N ARG A 273 -13.77 2.56 13.33
CA ARG A 273 -13.93 1.35 14.14
C ARG A 273 -13.68 1.57 15.62
N ILE A 274 -12.63 2.31 15.97
CA ILE A 274 -12.36 2.68 17.37
C ILE A 274 -13.53 3.51 17.90
N TYR A 275 -14.08 4.42 17.11
CA TYR A 275 -15.26 5.18 17.48
C TYR A 275 -16.47 4.28 17.76
N GLN A 276 -16.78 3.34 16.87
CA GLN A 276 -17.88 2.38 17.07
C GLN A 276 -17.67 1.50 18.31
N SER A 277 -16.44 1.03 18.55
CA SER A 277 -16.09 0.18 19.69
C SER A 277 -16.14 0.94 21.02
N THR A 278 -15.69 2.20 21.05
CA THR A 278 -15.64 3.02 22.28
C THR A 278 -16.98 3.60 22.67
N ARG A 279 -17.83 3.96 21.70
CA ARG A 279 -19.15 4.54 21.97
C ARG A 279 -20.26 3.51 22.12
N GLY A 280 -20.08 2.28 21.63
CA GLY A 280 -21.13 1.25 21.62
C GLY A 280 -22.36 1.65 20.77
N VAL A 281 -22.25 2.73 19.99
CA VAL A 281 -23.30 3.27 19.12
C VAL A 281 -22.80 3.16 17.68
N PRO A 282 -23.64 2.72 16.72
CA PRO A 282 -23.30 2.75 15.31
C PRO A 282 -22.87 4.16 14.85
N ALA A 283 -21.83 4.24 14.00
CA ALA A 283 -21.40 5.52 13.43
C ALA A 283 -22.54 6.16 12.60
N PRO A 284 -22.54 7.49 12.40
CA PRO A 284 -23.47 8.15 11.49
C PRO A 284 -23.46 7.49 10.10
N PHE A 285 -24.59 7.45 9.41
CA PHE A 285 -24.76 6.71 8.14
C PHE A 285 -23.68 7.03 7.08
N ALA A 286 -23.27 8.30 6.97
CA ALA A 286 -22.19 8.71 6.07
C ALA A 286 -20.85 8.02 6.39
N LEU A 287 -20.51 7.87 7.68
CA LEU A 287 -19.29 7.20 8.13
C LEU A 287 -19.38 5.67 8.03
N GLN A 288 -20.58 5.09 8.20
CA GLN A 288 -20.78 3.65 7.94
C GLN A 288 -20.61 3.28 6.47
N THR A 289 -20.93 4.19 5.56
CA THR A 289 -20.80 3.96 4.11
C THR A 289 -19.32 3.99 3.68
N VAL A 290 -18.45 4.65 4.45
CA VAL A 290 -17.01 4.68 4.21
C VAL A 290 -16.30 3.45 4.82
N ASP A 291 -16.81 2.94 5.95
CA ASP A 291 -16.27 1.75 6.64
C ASP A 291 -16.72 0.42 6.03
N LYS A 292 -17.77 0.45 5.21
CA LYS A 292 -18.11 -0.64 4.30
C LYS A 292 -17.34 -0.40 3.01
#